data_AF-A0A926RM79-F1
#
_entry.id   AF-A0A926RM79-F1
#
_cell.length_a   1.000
_cell.length_b   1.000
_cell.length_c   1.000
_cell.angle_alpha   90.00
_cell.angle_beta   90.00
_cell.angle_gamma   90.00
#
_symmetry.space_group_name_H-M   'P 1'
#
loop_
_entity.id
_entity.type
_entity.pdbx_description
1 polymer ?
#
loop_
_entity_poly.entity_id
_entity_poly.type
_entity_poly.pdbx_seq_one_letter_code
_entity_poly.pdbx_strand_id
1 'polypeptide(L)'
;MNLEIKKNLTSNWFKTLQEAFCDDISKLENNKIKFISKTWKRSNKKDEGGGEYRILRNGKIFDKVGVNFSKVYGKFPKQFQKNIPG
;
A
#
# COMPACT_ATOMS: atom_id res chain seq x y z
N MET A 1 23.30 5.69 9.88
CA MET A 1 22.49 5.45 8.66
C MET A 1 21.53 6.61 8.46
N ASN A 2 21.56 7.28 7.31
CA ASN A 2 20.74 8.46 6.99
C ASN A 2 19.23 8.14 7.08
N LEU A 3 18.43 9.04 7.68
CA LEU A 3 16.97 8.88 7.84
C LEU A 3 16.26 8.63 6.49
N GLU A 4 16.72 9.29 5.42
CA GLU A 4 16.16 9.11 4.09
C GLU A 4 16.37 7.68 3.58
N ILE A 5 17.54 7.10 3.84
CA ILE A 5 17.83 5.70 3.51
C ILE A 5 16.88 4.78 4.28
N LYS A 6 16.70 5.00 5.59
CA LYS A 6 15.78 4.20 6.41
C LYS A 6 14.34 4.25 5.89
N LYS A 7 13.86 5.44 5.51
CA LYS A 7 12.52 5.62 4.93
C LYS A 7 12.36 4.86 3.62
N ASN A 8 13.36 4.92 2.75
CA ASN A 8 13.31 4.23 1.45
C ASN A 8 13.41 2.71 1.59
N LEU A 9 14.26 2.20 2.48
CA LEU A 9 14.31 0.78 2.81
C LEU A 9 12.95 0.27 3.33
N THR A 10 12.36 0.99 4.28
CA THR A 10 11.06 0.63 4.85
C THR A 10 9.96 0.64 3.79
N SER A 11 9.92 1.69 2.95
CA SER A 11 8.97 1.80 1.85
C SER A 11 9.09 0.63 0.86
N ASN A 12 10.31 0.26 0.49
CA ASN A 12 10.53 -0.83 -0.45
C ASN A 12 10.12 -2.17 0.17
N TRP A 13 10.46 -2.39 1.43
CA TRP A 13 10.08 -3.61 2.16
C TRP A 13 8.56 -3.81 2.19
N PHE A 14 7.79 -2.77 2.52
CA PHE A 14 6.32 -2.86 2.50
C PHE A 14 5.74 -3.08 1.10
N LYS A 15 6.37 -2.52 0.05
CA LYS A 15 5.95 -2.76 -1.33
C LYS A 15 6.20 -4.21 -1.75
N THR A 16 7.38 -4.75 -1.43
CA THR A 16 7.70 -6.17 -1.65
C THR A 16 6.75 -7.08 -0.88
N LEU A 17 6.33 -6.70 0.33
CA LEU A 17 5.34 -7.46 1.10
C LEU A 17 3.96 -7.46 0.42
N GLN A 18 3.51 -6.33 -0.14
CA GLN A 18 2.29 -6.27 -0.95
C GLN A 18 2.38 -7.21 -2.16
N GLU A 19 3.53 -7.22 -2.85
CA GLU A 19 3.78 -8.11 -3.99
C GLU A 19 3.72 -9.58 -3.58
N ALA A 20 4.41 -9.96 -2.50
CA ALA A 20 4.39 -11.32 -1.97
C ALA A 20 2.98 -11.80 -1.63
N PHE A 21 2.18 -10.98 -0.94
CA PHE A 21 0.79 -11.32 -0.66
C PHE A 21 -0.07 -11.47 -1.91
N CYS A 22 0.09 -10.59 -2.89
CA CYS A 22 -0.63 -10.72 -4.16
C CYS A 22 -0.24 -11.98 -4.91
N ASP A 23 1.03 -12.35 -4.92
CA ASP A 23 1.52 -13.55 -5.60
C ASP A 23 1.00 -14.82 -4.95
N ASP A 24 1.06 -14.92 -3.61
CA ASP A 24 0.57 -16.09 -2.90
C ASP A 24 -0.94 -16.26 -3.02
N ILE A 25 -1.70 -15.16 -2.97
CA ILE A 25 -3.16 -15.21 -3.18
C ILE A 25 -3.48 -15.60 -4.63
N SER A 26 -2.72 -15.10 -5.61
CA SER A 26 -2.89 -15.49 -7.02
C SER A 26 -2.63 -16.99 -7.22
N LYS A 27 -1.59 -17.55 -6.57
CA LYS A 27 -1.30 -18.99 -6.60
C LYS A 27 -2.43 -19.82 -5.99
N LEU A 28 -2.99 -19.39 -4.85
CA LEU A 28 -4.15 -20.04 -4.23
C LEU A 28 -5.35 -20.05 -5.19
N GLU A 29 -5.56 -18.97 -5.95
CA GLU A 29 -6.59 -18.87 -6.99
C GLU A 29 -6.24 -19.58 -8.32
N ASN A 30 -5.22 -20.45 -8.32
CA ASN A 30 -4.70 -21.15 -9.50
C ASN A 30 -4.30 -20.21 -10.66
N ASN A 31 -3.91 -18.98 -10.34
CA ASN A 31 -3.53 -17.92 -11.29
C ASN A 31 -4.60 -17.60 -12.35
N LYS A 32 -5.87 -17.94 -12.12
CA LYS A 32 -6.97 -17.70 -13.07
C LYS A 32 -7.48 -16.26 -13.05
N ILE A 33 -7.27 -15.57 -11.95
CA ILE A 33 -7.76 -14.22 -11.72
C ILE A 33 -6.57 -13.37 -11.26
N LYS A 34 -6.54 -12.11 -11.72
CA LYS A 34 -5.45 -11.18 -11.45
C LYS A 34 -5.92 -10.03 -10.58
N PHE A 35 -5.02 -9.53 -9.76
CA PHE A 35 -5.22 -8.27 -9.06
C PHE A 35 -5.30 -7.10 -10.05
N ILE A 36 -6.27 -6.22 -9.84
CA ILE A 36 -6.35 -4.90 -10.47
C ILE A 36 -5.61 -3.93 -9.57
N SER A 37 -4.51 -3.36 -10.06
CA SER A 37 -3.74 -2.33 -9.35
C SER A 37 -4.19 -0.93 -9.74
N LYS A 38 -4.26 -0.04 -8.75
CA LYS A 38 -4.40 1.39 -8.98
C LYS A 38 -3.54 2.19 -8.00
N THR A 39 -2.72 3.06 -8.58
CA THR A 39 -1.94 4.05 -7.83
C THR A 39 -2.75 5.31 -7.60
N TRP A 40 -2.46 5.99 -6.51
CA TRP A 40 -3.08 7.25 -6.15
C TRP A 40 -2.10 8.17 -5.45
N LYS A 41 -2.34 9.47 -5.56
CA LYS A 41 -1.57 10.52 -4.87
C LYS A 41 -2.44 11.15 -3.81
N ARG A 42 -1.85 11.49 -2.65
CA ARG A 42 -2.58 12.16 -1.56
C ARG A 42 -3.02 13.57 -1.94
N SER A 43 -2.23 14.27 -2.76
CA SER A 43 -2.53 15.60 -3.25
C SER A 43 -2.10 15.73 -4.70
N ASN A 44 -2.90 16.45 -5.48
CA ASN A 44 -2.59 16.77 -6.88
C ASN A 44 -1.75 18.05 -7.01
N LYS A 45 -1.59 18.81 -5.92
CA LYS A 45 -0.93 20.14 -5.93
C LYS A 45 0.49 20.13 -5.36
N LYS A 46 0.78 19.19 -4.45
CA LYS A 46 2.07 19.08 -3.75
C LYS A 46 2.39 17.62 -3.51
N ASP A 47 3.68 17.32 -3.42
CA ASP A 47 4.13 15.99 -3.07
C ASP A 47 3.90 15.70 -1.58
N GLU A 48 2.87 14.93 -1.31
CA GLU A 48 2.51 14.43 0.04
C GLU A 48 2.50 12.90 0.07
N GLY A 49 3.19 12.29 -0.90
CA GLY A 49 3.18 10.87 -1.15
C GLY A 49 1.86 10.36 -1.73
N GLY A 50 1.54 9.11 -1.44
CA GLY A 50 0.41 8.40 -2.00
C GLY A 50 0.46 6.91 -1.70
N GLY A 51 -0.07 6.11 -2.60
CA GLY A 51 -0.08 4.66 -2.42
C GLY A 51 -0.54 3.90 -3.65
N GLU A 52 -0.64 2.60 -3.46
CA GLU A 52 -1.10 1.64 -4.45
C GLU A 52 -2.03 0.65 -3.74
N TYR A 53 -3.23 0.45 -4.29
CA TYR A 53 -4.08 -0.64 -3.86
C TYR A 53 -4.21 -1.66 -4.97
N ARG A 54 -4.27 -2.93 -4.57
CA ARG A 54 -4.48 -4.07 -5.45
C ARG A 54 -5.71 -4.82 -5.00
N ILE A 55 -6.67 -5.01 -5.91
CA ILE A 55 -7.93 -5.68 -5.61
C ILE A 55 -8.11 -6.89 -6.52
N LEU A 56 -8.37 -8.06 -5.92
CA LEU A 56 -8.88 -9.25 -6.60
C LEU A 56 -10.36 -9.41 -6.25
N ARG A 57 -11.19 -9.78 -7.22
CA ARG A 57 -12.62 -10.03 -7.04
C ARG A 57 -13.04 -11.27 -7.79
N ASN A 58 -14.14 -11.86 -7.35
CA ASN A 58 -14.79 -13.00 -7.97
C ASN A 58 -13.87 -14.23 -8.04
N GLY A 59 -13.02 -14.40 -7.01
CA GLY A 59 -12.16 -15.57 -6.84
C GLY A 59 -12.97 -16.83 -6.54
N LYS A 60 -12.39 -17.99 -6.81
CA LYS A 60 -12.98 -19.27 -6.43
C LYS A 60 -12.81 -19.53 -4.94
N ILE A 61 -11.71 -19.06 -4.34
CA ILE A 61 -11.41 -19.21 -2.91
C ILE A 61 -11.80 -17.95 -2.16
N PHE A 62 -11.43 -16.78 -2.68
CA PHE A 62 -11.71 -15.48 -2.08
C PHE A 62 -12.70 -14.71 -2.96
N ASP A 63 -13.87 -14.40 -2.41
CA ASP A 63 -14.82 -13.51 -3.09
C ASP A 63 -14.17 -12.14 -3.42
N LYS A 64 -13.39 -11.61 -2.47
CA LYS A 64 -12.66 -10.35 -2.64
C LYS A 64 -11.43 -10.27 -1.74
N VAL A 65 -10.35 -9.76 -2.31
CA VAL A 65 -9.11 -9.43 -1.58
C VAL A 65 -8.68 -8.01 -1.92
N GLY A 66 -8.24 -7.26 -0.92
CA GLY A 66 -7.59 -5.96 -1.10
C GLY A 66 -6.26 -5.91 -0.35
N VAL A 67 -5.16 -5.65 -1.08
CA VAL A 67 -3.84 -5.43 -0.49
C VAL A 67 -3.42 -3.98 -0.76
N ASN A 68 -3.22 -3.21 0.30
CA ASN A 68 -2.95 -1.77 0.21
C ASN A 68 -1.53 -1.46 0.67
N PHE A 69 -0.84 -0.59 -0.08
CA PHE A 69 0.41 0.02 0.30
C PHE A 69 0.27 1.54 0.26
N SER A 70 0.83 2.24 1.24
CA SER A 70 0.79 3.71 1.28
C SER A 70 2.07 4.26 1.92
N LYS A 71 2.69 5.23 1.24
CA LYS A 71 3.77 6.06 1.75
C LYS A 71 3.31 7.51 1.66
N VAL A 72 2.86 8.06 2.79
CA VAL A 72 2.35 9.44 2.88
C VAL A 72 3.19 10.26 3.84
N TYR A 73 3.33 11.55 3.55
CA TYR A 73 4.08 12.49 4.38
C TYR A 73 3.51 13.89 4.25
N GLY A 74 3.94 14.77 5.14
CA GLY A 74 3.47 16.14 5.23
C GLY A 74 3.34 16.58 6.68
N LYS A 75 2.58 17.66 6.89
CA LYS A 75 2.32 18.19 8.23
C LYS A 75 0.98 17.67 8.73
N PHE A 76 0.96 17.10 9.92
CA PHE A 76 -0.30 16.73 10.56
C PHE A 76 -1.15 17.97 10.85
N PRO A 77 -2.48 17.93 10.65
CA PRO A 77 -3.38 18.97 11.14
C PRO A 77 -3.28 19.09 12.67
N LYS A 78 -3.38 20.33 13.21
CA LYS A 78 -3.22 20.59 14.65
C LYS A 78 -4.13 19.73 15.54
N GLN A 79 -5.35 19.44 15.08
CA GLN A 79 -6.29 18.60 15.82
C GLN A 79 -5.87 17.12 15.82
N PHE A 80 -5.30 16.62 14.72
CA PHE A 80 -4.88 15.23 14.60
C PHE A 80 -3.58 14.93 15.36
N GLN A 81 -2.69 15.92 15.45
CA GLN A 81 -1.43 15.79 16.20
C GLN A 81 -1.65 15.35 17.66
N LYS A 82 -2.72 15.84 18.30
CA LYS A 82 -3.04 15.52 19.70
C LYS A 82 -3.45 14.07 19.93
N ASN A 83 -3.88 13.39 18.87
CA ASN A 83 -4.42 12.02 18.93
C ASN A 83 -3.40 10.98 18.46
N ILE A 84 -2.22 11.40 18.00
CA ILE A 84 -1.15 10.46 17.66
C ILE A 84 -0.43 10.12 18.96
N PRO A 85 -0.42 8.84 19.39
CA PRO A 85 0.46 8.41 20.46
C PRO A 85 1.90 8.61 20.00
N GLY A 86 2.59 9.53 20.65
CA GLY A 86 4.00 9.85 20.42
C GLY A 86 4.76 9.69 21.71
#